data_AF-A0A0P9UDG8-F1
#
_entry.id   AF-A0A0P9UDG8-F1
#
_cell.length_a   1.000
_cell.length_b   1.000
_cell.length_c   1.000
_cell.angle_alpha   90.00
_cell.angle_beta   90.00
_cell.angle_gamma   90.00
#
_symmetry.space_group_name_H-M   'P 1'
#
loop_
_entity.id
_entity.type
_entity.pdbx_description
1 polymer ?
#
loop_
_entity_poly.entity_id
_entity_poly.type
_entity_poly.pdbx_seq_one_letter_code
_entity_poly.pdbx_strand_id
1 'polypeptide(L)'
;MKKIAFCFLSVAGWVLGGCSSPPRPVAVDFDQQPEVVNTGLPRLVVTNEVIKSAQANGPWSLTLADFQGDQRSYDTAFYYALAHADLIELDTHNLTDAARTQQWLLQHGATAPIRVNQKATPVQPVSRTWKHETTSSSLTYRATTLCVGCENVSITLHKYGEVQK
;
A
#
# COMPACT_ATOMS: atom_id res chain seq x y z
N MET A 1 -88.52 21.43 -2.83
CA MET A 1 -88.56 22.45 -1.75
C MET A 1 -88.45 21.77 -0.39
N LYS A 2 -87.69 22.38 0.54
CA LYS A 2 -87.39 22.02 1.95
C LYS A 2 -86.28 20.98 2.17
N LYS A 3 -85.28 21.17 3.04
CA LYS A 3 -84.78 22.30 3.85
C LYS A 3 -83.35 21.92 4.29
N ILE A 4 -82.40 22.85 4.22
CA ILE A 4 -81.03 22.73 4.75
C ILE A 4 -81.04 23.12 6.24
N ALA A 5 -80.29 22.42 7.10
CA ALA A 5 -79.68 22.93 8.34
C ALA A 5 -78.73 21.85 8.90
N PHE A 6 -77.40 21.97 8.75
CA PHE A 6 -76.43 22.60 9.66
C PHE A 6 -76.43 22.05 11.09
N CYS A 7 -75.30 21.48 11.52
CA CYS A 7 -74.56 21.95 12.70
C CYS A 7 -73.22 21.21 12.86
N PHE A 8 -72.14 21.99 12.76
CA PHE A 8 -70.76 21.61 13.10
C PHE A 8 -70.68 21.32 14.61
N LEU A 9 -70.27 20.11 14.98
CA LEU A 9 -69.86 19.76 16.34
C LEU A 9 -68.37 19.39 16.31
N SER A 10 -67.56 20.37 16.70
CA SER A 10 -66.29 20.25 17.43
C SER A 10 -65.64 18.86 17.47
N VAL A 11 -64.65 18.65 16.60
CA VAL A 11 -63.73 17.52 16.67
C VAL A 11 -62.75 17.77 17.82
N ALA A 12 -62.98 17.06 18.91
CA ALA A 12 -61.97 16.76 19.90
C ALA A 12 -60.97 15.73 19.32
N GLY A 13 -59.70 15.87 19.69
CA GLY A 13 -58.93 14.68 20.05
C GLY A 13 -57.61 14.42 19.35
N TRP A 14 -56.57 14.42 20.17
CA TRP A 14 -55.49 13.43 20.15
C TRP A 14 -54.58 13.38 18.91
N VAL A 15 -53.64 14.33 18.84
CA VAL A 15 -52.38 14.13 18.09
C VAL A 15 -51.42 13.33 18.98
N LEU A 16 -51.63 12.02 19.10
CA LEU A 16 -50.66 11.08 19.67
C LEU A 16 -50.74 9.77 18.87
N GLY A 17 -50.06 9.73 17.73
CA GLY A 17 -50.04 8.57 16.85
C GLY A 17 -48.85 8.60 15.89
N GLY A 18 -47.68 8.96 16.40
CA GLY A 18 -46.43 9.05 15.63
C GLY A 18 -45.36 8.09 16.13
N CYS A 19 -45.68 6.80 16.29
CA CYS A 19 -44.68 5.74 16.44
C CYS A 19 -45.04 4.59 15.49
N SER A 20 -45.03 4.87 14.19
CA SER A 20 -45.00 3.80 13.19
C SER A 20 -43.62 3.17 13.24
N SER A 21 -43.43 2.20 14.13
CA SER A 21 -42.29 1.28 14.03
C SER A 21 -42.29 0.72 12.61
N PRO A 22 -41.13 0.67 11.93
CA PRO A 22 -41.03 -0.03 10.67
C PRO A 22 -41.62 -1.44 10.82
N PRO A 23 -42.31 -1.96 9.79
CA PRO A 23 -42.70 -3.36 9.78
C PRO A 23 -41.46 -4.21 10.03
N ARG A 24 -41.64 -5.31 10.77
CA ARG A 24 -40.52 -6.23 11.04
C ARG A 24 -39.97 -6.72 9.70
N PRO A 25 -38.64 -6.83 9.54
CA PRO A 25 -38.05 -7.42 8.35
C PRO A 25 -38.65 -8.81 8.16
N VAL A 26 -38.95 -9.16 6.91
CA VAL A 26 -39.32 -10.54 6.58
C VAL A 26 -38.15 -11.43 6.97
N ALA A 27 -38.43 -12.51 7.70
CA ALA A 27 -37.40 -13.47 8.07
C ALA A 27 -36.82 -14.10 6.79
N VAL A 28 -35.50 -14.22 6.75
CA VAL A 28 -34.82 -14.88 5.64
C VAL A 28 -35.24 -16.34 5.62
N ASP A 29 -35.76 -16.78 4.47
CA ASP A 29 -36.07 -18.19 4.22
C ASP A 29 -34.78 -18.91 3.81
N PHE A 30 -34.20 -19.67 4.73
CA PHE A 30 -32.95 -20.41 4.51
C PHE A 30 -33.14 -21.70 3.71
N ASP A 31 -34.38 -22.15 3.51
CA ASP A 31 -34.72 -23.35 2.73
C ASP A 31 -34.96 -23.02 1.25
N GLN A 32 -35.08 -21.74 0.90
CA GLN A 32 -35.15 -21.27 -0.48
C GLN A 32 -33.81 -21.45 -1.21
N GLN A 33 -33.90 -21.76 -2.51
CA GLN A 33 -32.73 -21.92 -3.35
C GLN A 33 -32.00 -20.58 -3.49
N PRO A 34 -30.69 -20.49 -3.18
CA PRO A 34 -29.95 -19.24 -3.25
C PRO A 34 -29.96 -18.64 -4.66
N GLU A 35 -30.46 -17.43 -4.79
CA GLU A 35 -30.42 -16.66 -6.03
C GLU A 35 -29.18 -15.75 -6.05
N VAL A 36 -28.43 -15.77 -7.16
CA VAL A 36 -27.26 -14.89 -7.32
C VAL A 36 -27.75 -13.50 -7.72
N VAL A 37 -27.78 -12.59 -6.74
CA VAL A 37 -28.27 -11.21 -6.93
C VAL A 37 -27.27 -10.25 -7.60
N ASN A 38 -25.98 -10.62 -7.69
CA ASN A 38 -24.90 -9.73 -8.15
C ASN A 38 -24.25 -10.17 -9.48
N THR A 39 -25.03 -10.65 -10.45
CA THR A 39 -24.51 -11.14 -11.75
C THR A 39 -23.87 -10.04 -12.62
N GLY A 40 -24.18 -8.77 -12.38
CA GLY A 40 -23.64 -7.62 -13.12
C GLY A 40 -22.49 -6.88 -12.43
N LEU A 41 -22.12 -7.23 -11.20
CA LEU A 41 -21.00 -6.55 -10.54
C LEU A 41 -19.67 -7.08 -11.08
N PRO A 42 -18.70 -6.19 -11.37
CA PRO A 42 -17.36 -6.63 -11.72
C PRO A 42 -16.82 -7.48 -10.59
N ARG A 43 -16.45 -8.72 -10.91
CA ARG A 43 -15.75 -9.59 -9.98
C ARG A 43 -14.39 -8.96 -9.72
N LEU A 44 -14.11 -8.57 -8.47
CA LEU A 44 -12.76 -8.19 -8.07
C LEU A 44 -11.88 -9.44 -8.21
N VAL A 45 -11.09 -9.50 -9.28
CA VAL A 45 -10.05 -10.50 -9.43
C VAL A 45 -8.80 -9.92 -8.78
N VAL A 46 -8.43 -10.46 -7.62
CA VAL A 46 -7.15 -10.11 -6.99
C VAL A 46 -6.06 -10.75 -7.86
N THR A 47 -5.37 -9.94 -8.64
CA THR A 47 -4.18 -10.35 -9.38
C THR A 47 -2.94 -9.89 -8.62
N ASN A 48 -1.87 -10.69 -8.68
CA ASN A 48 -0.55 -10.30 -8.17
C ASN A 48 0.26 -9.55 -9.24
N GLU A 49 -0.43 -8.98 -10.22
CA GLU A 49 0.19 -8.29 -11.35
C GLU A 49 0.53 -6.85 -10.96
N VAL A 50 1.70 -6.41 -11.39
CA VAL A 50 2.14 -5.03 -11.20
C VAL A 50 1.62 -4.20 -12.36
N ILE A 51 0.64 -3.35 -12.09
CA ILE A 51 0.12 -2.39 -13.06
C ILE A 51 1.07 -1.19 -13.08
N LYS A 52 1.94 -1.16 -14.09
CA LYS A 52 2.89 -0.06 -14.30
C LYS A 52 2.19 1.13 -14.95
N SER A 53 2.64 2.35 -14.62
CA SER A 53 2.35 3.52 -15.45
C SER A 53 2.87 3.30 -16.88
N ALA A 54 2.09 3.75 -17.88
CA ALA A 54 2.51 3.70 -19.29
C ALA A 54 3.75 4.57 -19.57
N GLN A 55 4.00 5.59 -18.74
CA GLN A 55 5.14 6.48 -18.85
C GLN A 55 5.97 6.44 -17.57
N ALA A 56 7.28 6.27 -17.73
CA ALA A 56 8.27 6.47 -16.68
C ALA A 56 9.17 7.65 -17.08
N ASN A 57 9.33 8.62 -16.17
CA ASN A 57 10.02 9.87 -16.48
C ASN A 57 11.53 9.65 -16.62
N GLY A 58 12.02 9.54 -17.86
CA GLY A 58 13.45 9.55 -18.17
C GLY A 58 14.28 8.43 -17.53
N PRO A 59 15.61 8.42 -17.77
CA PRO A 59 16.51 7.51 -17.08
C PRO A 59 16.73 7.96 -15.63
N TRP A 60 16.76 7.02 -14.70
CA TRP A 60 17.04 7.28 -13.29
C TRP A 60 17.63 6.05 -12.62
N SER A 61 18.26 6.26 -11.47
CA SER A 61 18.65 5.19 -10.57
C SER A 61 18.31 5.55 -9.13
N LEU A 62 17.94 4.55 -8.34
CA LEU A 62 17.69 4.66 -6.91
C LEU A 62 18.51 3.60 -6.17
N THR A 63 19.40 4.05 -5.28
CA THR A 63 20.22 3.16 -4.45
C THR A 63 19.79 3.21 -2.99
N LEU A 64 19.58 2.05 -2.40
CA LEU A 64 19.36 1.83 -0.97
C LEU A 64 20.51 0.98 -0.43
N ALA A 65 21.45 1.63 0.26
CA ALA A 65 22.64 0.97 0.79
C ALA A 65 22.39 0.15 2.07
N ASP A 66 21.24 0.33 2.72
CA ASP A 66 20.87 -0.32 3.98
C ASP A 66 19.48 -0.96 3.89
N PHE A 67 19.30 -1.86 2.92
CA PHE A 67 18.03 -2.57 2.75
C PHE A 67 17.76 -3.49 3.95
N GLN A 68 16.52 -3.48 4.46
CA GLN A 68 16.14 -4.23 5.67
C GLN A 68 14.86 -5.06 5.51
N GLY A 69 14.38 -5.25 4.28
CA GLY A 69 13.10 -5.92 4.02
C GLY A 69 11.97 -5.36 4.89
N ASP A 70 11.23 -6.26 5.55
CA ASP A 70 10.08 -5.93 6.40
C ASP A 70 10.42 -5.16 7.69
N GLN A 71 11.70 -5.04 8.05
CA GLN A 71 12.11 -4.26 9.22
C GLN A 71 12.02 -2.75 8.99
N ARG A 72 11.83 -2.31 7.74
CA ARG A 72 11.70 -0.91 7.35
C ARG A 72 10.48 -0.70 6.45
N SER A 73 9.76 0.40 6.68
CA SER A 73 8.80 0.92 5.71
C SER A 73 9.52 1.74 4.63
N TYR A 74 9.22 1.47 3.36
CA TYR A 74 9.72 2.24 2.23
C TYR A 74 8.67 3.22 1.74
N ASP A 75 9.11 4.32 1.13
CA ASP A 75 8.20 5.34 0.59
C ASP A 75 7.66 4.95 -0.78
N THR A 76 6.72 5.74 -1.29
CA THR A 76 6.13 5.54 -2.61
C THR A 76 7.16 5.61 -3.74
N ALA A 77 8.23 6.39 -3.57
CA ALA A 77 9.28 6.52 -4.58
C ALA A 77 10.04 5.20 -4.76
N PHE A 78 10.33 4.48 -3.67
CA PHE A 78 10.91 3.14 -3.74
C PHE A 78 10.02 2.15 -4.50
N TYR A 79 8.73 2.06 -4.14
CA TYR A 79 7.82 1.12 -4.82
C TYR A 79 7.58 1.48 -6.29
N TYR A 80 7.53 2.78 -6.60
CA TYR A 80 7.52 3.24 -7.99
C TYR A 80 8.78 2.78 -8.73
N ALA A 81 9.96 3.00 -8.14
CA ALA A 81 11.21 2.54 -8.73
C ALA A 81 11.26 1.01 -8.90
N LEU A 82 10.77 0.27 -7.91
CA LEU A 82 10.75 -1.19 -7.94
C LEU A 82 9.89 -1.75 -9.09
N ALA A 83 8.71 -1.16 -9.28
CA ALA A 83 7.79 -1.53 -10.35
C ALA A 83 8.31 -1.14 -11.75
N HIS A 84 9.02 -0.02 -11.84
CA HIS A 84 9.43 0.59 -13.12
C HIS A 84 10.85 0.30 -13.55
N ALA A 85 11.68 -0.31 -12.70
CA ALA A 85 13.05 -0.66 -13.02
C ALA A 85 13.13 -1.58 -14.26
N ASP A 86 14.19 -1.37 -15.03
CA ASP A 86 14.61 -2.25 -16.14
C ASP A 86 15.70 -3.23 -15.68
N LEU A 87 16.40 -2.90 -14.58
CA LEU A 87 17.38 -3.75 -13.93
C LEU A 87 17.39 -3.48 -12.43
N ILE A 88 17.52 -4.55 -11.63
CA ILE A 88 17.74 -4.48 -10.19
C ILE A 88 19.10 -5.12 -9.88
N GLU A 89 19.96 -4.41 -9.18
CA GLU A 89 21.26 -4.91 -8.73
C GLU A 89 21.27 -5.07 -7.21
N LEU A 90 21.72 -6.24 -6.76
CA LEU A 90 21.90 -6.61 -5.36
C LEU A 90 23.37 -6.76 -5.06
N ASP A 91 23.96 -5.78 -4.40
CA ASP A 91 25.32 -5.88 -3.88
C ASP A 91 25.27 -6.48 -2.48
N THR A 92 26.00 -7.57 -2.24
CA THR A 92 26.05 -8.23 -0.93
C THR A 92 27.31 -9.06 -0.77
N HIS A 93 27.73 -9.31 0.47
CA HIS A 93 28.80 -10.26 0.77
C HIS A 93 28.28 -11.70 0.96
N ASN A 94 26.99 -11.85 1.27
CA ASN A 94 26.37 -13.11 1.65
C ASN A 94 25.27 -13.50 0.65
N LEU A 95 25.44 -14.66 -0.01
CA LEU A 95 24.48 -15.15 -1.01
C LEU A 95 23.13 -15.58 -0.40
N THR A 96 23.10 -15.98 0.87
CA THR A 96 21.84 -16.27 1.58
C THR A 96 21.00 -15.02 1.74
N ASP A 97 21.64 -13.90 2.04
CA ASP A 97 20.96 -12.60 2.12
C ASP A 97 20.47 -12.19 0.72
N ALA A 98 21.27 -12.42 -0.33
CA ALA A 98 20.85 -12.17 -1.71
C ALA A 98 19.56 -12.91 -2.09
N ALA A 99 19.47 -14.21 -1.75
CA ALA A 99 18.31 -15.02 -2.08
C ALA A 99 17.05 -14.56 -1.33
N ARG A 100 17.18 -14.20 -0.05
CA ARG A 100 16.07 -13.69 0.77
C ARG A 100 15.61 -12.31 0.28
N THR A 101 16.54 -11.40 0.00
CA THR A 101 16.22 -10.10 -0.61
C THR A 101 15.54 -10.27 -1.95
N GLN A 102 16.04 -11.15 -2.82
CA GLN A 102 15.43 -11.42 -4.13
C GLN A 102 13.99 -11.90 -3.98
N GLN A 103 13.73 -12.83 -3.07
CA GLN A 103 12.39 -13.32 -2.80
C GLN A 103 11.46 -12.21 -2.28
N TRP A 104 11.96 -11.36 -1.38
CA TRP A 104 11.21 -10.23 -0.87
C TRP A 104 10.83 -9.26 -1.99
N LEU A 105 11.78 -8.91 -2.86
CA LEU A 105 11.54 -7.99 -3.98
C LEU A 105 10.47 -8.53 -4.94
N LEU A 106 10.52 -9.82 -5.28
CA LEU A 106 9.53 -10.47 -6.14
C LEU A 106 8.13 -10.45 -5.52
N GLN A 107 8.03 -10.68 -4.20
CA GLN A 107 6.76 -10.60 -3.47
C GLN A 107 6.19 -9.18 -3.39
N HIS A 108 7.05 -8.16 -3.54
CA HIS A 108 6.69 -6.73 -3.42
C HIS A 108 6.62 -6.00 -4.77
N GLY A 109 6.57 -6.73 -5.89
CA GLY A 109 6.29 -6.15 -7.21
C GLY A 109 7.53 -5.85 -8.05
N ALA A 110 8.68 -6.46 -7.76
CA ALA A 110 9.79 -6.48 -8.70
C ALA A 110 9.40 -7.24 -9.98
N THR A 111 9.61 -6.61 -11.12
CA THR A 111 9.34 -7.21 -12.45
C THR A 111 10.56 -7.21 -13.37
N ALA A 112 11.61 -6.49 -12.98
CA ALA A 112 12.86 -6.45 -13.72
C ALA A 112 13.76 -7.66 -13.38
N PRO A 113 14.69 -8.03 -14.27
CA PRO A 113 15.74 -8.97 -13.94
C PRO A 113 16.57 -8.49 -12.74
N ILE A 114 16.86 -9.41 -11.83
CA ILE A 114 17.66 -9.15 -10.62
C ILE A 114 19.05 -9.75 -10.82
N ARG A 115 20.09 -8.92 -10.70
CA ARG A 115 21.51 -9.32 -10.77
C ARG A 115 22.12 -9.27 -9.37
N VAL A 116 22.70 -10.38 -8.94
CA VAL A 116 23.42 -10.46 -7.67
C VAL A 116 24.91 -10.26 -7.90
N ASN A 117 25.46 -9.27 -7.23
CA ASN A 117 26.86 -8.92 -7.24
C ASN A 117 27.48 -9.26 -5.88
N GLN A 118 28.16 -10.41 -5.80
CA GLN A 118 28.86 -10.77 -4.58
C GLN A 118 30.12 -9.90 -4.40
N LYS A 119 30.19 -9.14 -3.31
CA LYS A 119 31.33 -8.30 -2.96
C LYS A 119 32.28 -9.03 -2.01
N ALA A 120 33.58 -8.79 -2.17
CA ALA A 120 34.61 -9.35 -1.29
C ALA A 120 34.53 -8.80 0.14
N THR A 121 34.03 -7.57 0.31
CA THR A 121 33.82 -6.93 1.61
C THR A 121 32.33 -6.75 1.89
N PRO A 122 31.90 -6.84 3.17
CA PRO A 122 30.54 -6.49 3.57
C PRO A 122 30.14 -5.10 3.08
N VAL A 123 28.91 -4.97 2.59
CA VAL A 123 28.30 -3.67 2.32
C VAL A 123 28.21 -2.92 3.65
N GLN A 124 28.80 -1.73 3.71
CA GLN A 124 28.81 -0.95 4.94
C GLN A 124 27.43 -0.33 5.20
N PRO A 125 26.90 -0.41 6.42
CA PRO A 125 25.68 0.31 6.77
C PRO A 125 25.92 1.82 6.65
N VAL A 126 24.90 2.55 6.17
CA VAL A 126 24.98 4.00 6.03
C VAL A 126 25.19 4.63 7.41
N SER A 127 26.37 5.24 7.64
CA SER A 127 26.62 6.04 8.84
C SER A 127 25.77 7.31 8.77
N ARG A 128 24.69 7.39 9.55
CA ARG A 128 23.92 8.64 9.70
C ARG A 128 24.56 9.48 10.79
N THR A 129 25.16 10.60 10.40
CA THR A 129 25.66 11.60 11.34
C THR A 129 24.52 12.56 11.62
N TRP A 130 24.17 12.71 12.89
CA TRP A 130 23.16 13.66 13.31
C TRP A 130 23.85 14.81 14.04
N LYS A 131 23.47 16.04 13.70
CA LYS A 131 23.96 17.24 14.37
C LYS A 131 22.79 17.85 15.13
N HIS A 132 22.92 17.96 16.44
CA HIS A 132 21.93 18.68 17.25
C HIS A 132 22.50 20.05 17.60
N GLU A 133 21.83 21.12 17.15
CA GLU A 133 22.14 22.49 17.53
C GLU A 133 21.16 22.93 18.61
N THR A 134 21.67 23.18 19.81
CA THR A 134 20.94 23.88 20.88
C THR A 134 21.40 25.32 20.92
N THR A 135 20.56 26.25 21.39
CA THR A 135 20.85 27.71 21.50
C THR A 135 22.13 28.02 22.29
N SER A 136 22.71 27.05 23.01
CA SER A 136 23.92 27.18 23.81
C SER A 136 25.08 26.28 23.37
N SER A 137 24.89 25.31 22.47
CA SER A 137 25.96 24.38 22.06
C SER A 137 25.59 23.53 20.84
N SER A 138 26.58 23.17 20.02
CA SER A 138 26.46 22.15 18.98
C SER A 138 27.10 20.84 19.45
N LEU A 139 26.34 19.75 19.48
CA LEU A 139 26.85 18.40 19.72
C LEU A 139 26.69 17.58 18.45
N THR A 140 27.79 16.95 18.01
CA THR A 140 27.79 16.01 16.88
C THR A 140 27.89 14.61 17.43
N TYR A 141 26.88 13.78 17.18
CA TYR A 141 26.92 12.36 17.54
C TYR A 141 26.97 11.52 16.26
N ARG A 142 27.94 10.60 16.21
CA ARG A 142 28.06 9.62 15.13
C ARG A 142 27.42 8.32 15.60
N ALA A 143 26.14 8.14 15.28
CA ALA A 143 25.46 6.87 15.49
C ALA A 143 25.76 5.98 14.26
N THR A 144 26.70 5.06 14.41
CA THR A 144 26.76 3.92 13.50
C THR A 144 25.65 2.99 13.94
N THR A 145 24.50 3.01 13.25
CA THR A 145 23.54 1.92 13.40
C THR A 145 24.19 0.67 12.81
N LEU A 146 24.96 -0.03 13.64
CA LEU A 146 25.29 -1.42 13.41
C LEU A 146 23.97 -2.18 13.54
N CYS A 147 23.31 -2.34 12.41
CA CYS A 147 22.21 -3.26 12.25
C CYS A 147 22.67 -4.68 12.65
N VAL A 148 22.46 -5.08 13.90
CA VAL A 148 22.65 -6.47 14.31
C VAL A 148 21.42 -7.24 13.79
N GLY A 149 21.50 -7.74 12.57
CA GLY A 149 20.45 -8.52 11.91
C GLY A 149 19.81 -7.93 10.65
N CYS A 150 20.24 -6.74 10.19
CA CYS A 150 19.83 -6.28 8.85
C CYS A 150 20.61 -7.09 7.79
N GLU A 151 19.98 -7.31 6.65
CA GLU A 151 20.67 -7.88 5.49
C GLU A 151 21.79 -6.92 5.08
N ASN A 152 23.03 -7.40 4.93
CA ASN A 152 24.14 -6.57 4.43
C ASN A 152 24.04 -6.44 2.90
N VAL A 153 22.92 -5.91 2.44
CA VAL A 153 22.54 -5.84 1.03
C VAL A 153 22.29 -4.37 0.67
N SER A 154 22.95 -3.93 -0.40
CA SER A 154 22.64 -2.68 -1.08
C SER A 154 21.86 -3.01 -2.35
N ILE A 155 20.75 -2.32 -2.57
CA ILE A 155 19.92 -2.49 -3.76
C ILE A 155 20.06 -1.24 -4.63
N THR A 156 20.31 -1.42 -5.92
CA THR A 156 20.21 -0.35 -6.91
C THR A 156 19.16 -0.70 -7.96
N LEU A 157 18.18 0.17 -8.12
CA LEU A 157 17.11 0.08 -9.11
C LEU A 157 17.46 1.01 -10.27
N HIS A 158 17.51 0.48 -11.50
CA HIS A 158 17.86 1.25 -12.68
C HIS A 158 16.69 1.35 -13.64
N LYS A 159 16.48 2.54 -14.18
CA LYS A 159 15.63 2.80 -15.35
C LYS A 159 16.49 3.36 -16.47
N TYR A 160 16.47 2.69 -17.60
CA TYR A 160 17.12 3.17 -18.82
C TYR A 160 16.16 4.04 -19.61
N GLY A 161 16.70 4.98 -20.38
CA GLY A 161 15.88 5.77 -21.30
C GLY A 161 15.26 4.88 -22.37
N GLU A 162 14.04 5.21 -22.81
CA GLU A 162 13.45 4.55 -23.97
C GLU A 162 14.32 4.81 -25.21
N VAL A 163 14.79 3.75 -25.84
CA VAL A 163 15.44 3.85 -27.15
C VAL A 163 14.34 4.21 -28.14
N GLN A 164 14.33 5.46 -28.60
CA GLN A 164 13.50 5.92 -29.71
C GLN A 164 13.76 4.97 -30.89
N LYS A 165 12.74 4.22 -31.29
CA LYS A 165 12.80 3.21 -32.35
C LYS A 165 12.33 3.80 -33.67
#